data_AF-A0A3D0UQI4-F1
#
_entry.id   AF-A0A3D0UQI4-F1
#
_cell.length_a   1.000
_cell.length_b   1.000
_cell.length_c   1.000
_cell.angle_alpha   90.00
_cell.angle_beta   90.00
_cell.angle_gamma   90.00
#
_symmetry.space_group_name_H-M   'P 1'
#
loop_
_entity.id
_entity.type
_entity.pdbx_description
1 polymer ?
#
loop_
_entity_poly.entity_id
_entity_poly.type
_entity_poly.pdbx_seq_one_letter_code
_entity_poly.pdbx_strand_id
1 'polypeptide(L)'
;MRTTTTDNPTVGYVELVRSNANYRFLWSGQIVSLLGDWFNLIASASLVAMLTQSGIAVGGLFVVRWLAPFLVSPFAGVAADRYNRKHLLILTDILRAVTVVGFLFVREPGHIWLLYALTAVQLALSGFFFPARNAILPDIVTRRELGAANALTSATWSVMLAFGAALGGVVSGQWGVYPAFTIDALTFLLSALLLSRIRYHHEPGLAGADKSVRAAVRQYVDGLSYLWNHKDSMAIAMHKGAFGLTVAGIFSVVQVSLTEREFVIGEGGG
;
A
#
# COMPACT_ATOMS: atom_id res chain seq x y z
N MET A 1 -32.76 33.39 -22.04
CA MET A 1 -32.84 32.08 -21.36
C MET A 1 -31.47 31.84 -20.71
N ARG A 2 -31.31 32.20 -19.42
CA ARG A 2 -30.03 32.03 -18.69
C ARG A 2 -30.03 30.66 -18.04
N THR A 3 -29.11 29.80 -18.44
CA THR A 3 -28.81 28.54 -17.75
C THR A 3 -28.12 28.86 -16.44
N THR A 4 -28.82 28.69 -15.32
CA THR A 4 -28.22 28.70 -13.99
C THR A 4 -27.42 27.40 -13.83
N THR A 5 -26.14 27.45 -14.18
CA THR A 5 -25.15 26.50 -13.68
C THR A 5 -25.14 26.64 -12.16
N THR A 6 -25.81 25.74 -11.45
CA THR A 6 -25.62 25.61 -10.00
C THR A 6 -24.22 25.05 -9.78
N ASP A 7 -23.25 25.96 -9.72
CA ASP A 7 -21.90 25.68 -9.24
C ASP A 7 -22.03 25.22 -7.79
N ASN A 8 -22.15 23.89 -7.60
CA ASN A 8 -22.29 23.30 -6.29
C ASN A 8 -20.91 23.39 -5.64
N PRO A 9 -20.71 24.20 -4.59
CA PRO A 9 -19.36 24.47 -4.10
C PRO A 9 -18.71 23.15 -3.67
N THR A 10 -17.49 22.92 -4.15
CA THR A 10 -16.66 21.78 -3.76
C THR A 10 -16.40 21.85 -2.25
N VAL A 11 -16.56 20.73 -1.54
CA VAL A 11 -16.35 20.69 -0.10
C VAL A 11 -14.87 20.91 0.19
N GLY A 12 -14.54 21.81 1.14
CA GLY A 12 -13.16 22.06 1.52
C GLY A 12 -12.53 20.85 2.23
N TYR A 13 -11.19 20.70 2.14
CA TYR A 13 -10.50 19.55 2.75
C TYR A 13 -10.71 19.46 4.27
N VAL A 14 -10.57 20.59 4.97
CA VAL A 14 -10.76 20.68 6.43
C VAL A 14 -12.21 20.43 6.81
N GLU A 15 -13.13 20.94 6.00
CA GLU A 15 -14.56 20.75 6.19
C GLU A 15 -14.91 19.26 6.12
N LEU A 16 -14.50 18.57 5.05
CA LEU A 16 -14.70 17.13 4.86
C LEU A 16 -14.18 16.31 6.06
N VAL A 17 -12.96 16.58 6.50
CA VAL A 17 -12.36 15.84 7.63
C VAL A 17 -13.12 16.10 8.93
N ARG A 18 -13.68 17.30 9.14
CA ARG A 18 -14.43 17.63 10.37
C ARG A 18 -15.86 17.11 10.32
N SER A 19 -16.57 17.29 9.21
CA SER A 19 -18.00 16.98 9.07
C SER A 19 -18.27 15.49 8.87
N ASN A 20 -17.43 14.77 8.12
CA ASN A 20 -17.64 13.37 7.79
C ASN A 20 -16.78 12.45 8.68
N ALA A 21 -17.40 11.91 9.73
CA ALA A 21 -16.72 11.04 10.69
C ALA A 21 -16.24 9.71 10.06
N ASN A 22 -17.01 9.13 9.14
CA ASN A 22 -16.64 7.87 8.47
C ASN A 22 -15.40 8.07 7.60
N TYR A 23 -15.38 9.14 6.79
CA TYR A 23 -14.22 9.49 6.00
C TYR A 23 -12.99 9.77 6.88
N ARG A 24 -13.17 10.52 7.98
CA ARG A 24 -12.08 10.79 8.93
C ARG A 24 -11.46 9.51 9.48
N PHE A 25 -12.26 8.53 9.89
CA PHE A 25 -11.74 7.24 10.37
C PHE A 25 -11.02 6.45 9.28
N LEU A 26 -11.56 6.43 8.06
CA LEU A 26 -10.90 5.79 6.91
C LEU A 26 -9.55 6.45 6.61
N TRP A 27 -9.52 7.77 6.54
CA TRP A 27 -8.34 8.55 6.18
C TRP A 27 -7.27 8.49 7.27
N SER A 28 -7.64 8.59 8.55
CA SER A 28 -6.71 8.44 9.67
C SER A 28 -6.12 7.03 9.73
N GLY A 29 -6.93 5.98 9.52
CA GLY A 29 -6.43 4.61 9.43
C GLY A 29 -5.43 4.44 8.29
N GLN A 30 -5.73 5.02 7.12
CA GLN A 30 -4.83 5.01 5.98
C GLN A 30 -3.50 5.73 6.26
N ILE A 31 -3.51 6.90 6.90
CA ILE A 31 -2.27 7.62 7.25
C ILE A 31 -1.40 6.75 8.15
N VAL A 32 -2.00 6.20 9.20
CA VAL A 32 -1.29 5.38 10.20
C VAL A 32 -0.71 4.12 9.56
N SER A 33 -1.51 3.38 8.78
CA SER A 33 -1.05 2.19 8.06
C SER A 33 0.05 2.52 7.04
N LEU A 34 -0.07 3.64 6.32
CA LEU A 34 0.92 4.02 5.30
C LEU A 34 2.23 4.46 5.94
N LEU A 35 2.18 5.09 7.12
CA LEU A 35 3.36 5.40 7.91
C LEU A 35 4.10 4.12 8.30
N GLY A 36 3.38 3.11 8.82
CA GLY A 36 3.94 1.79 9.12
C GLY A 36 4.61 1.12 7.92
N ASP A 37 3.94 1.16 6.75
CA ASP A 37 4.48 0.59 5.52
C ASP A 37 5.85 1.18 5.14
N TRP A 38 6.09 2.46 5.41
CA TRP A 38 7.40 3.10 5.19
C TRP A 38 8.45 2.62 6.19
N PHE A 39 8.08 2.47 7.47
CA PHE A 39 8.97 1.93 8.49
C PHE A 39 9.38 0.51 8.12
N ASN A 40 8.42 -0.32 7.73
CA ASN A 40 8.63 -1.68 7.25
C ASN A 40 9.55 -1.74 6.04
N LEU A 41 9.31 -0.89 5.04
CA LEU A 41 10.09 -0.87 3.80
C LEU A 41 11.57 -0.60 4.11
N ILE A 42 11.84 0.47 4.87
CA ILE A 42 13.21 0.86 5.20
C ILE A 42 13.86 -0.21 6.07
N ALA A 43 13.19 -0.66 7.13
CA ALA A 43 13.71 -1.69 8.03
C ALA A 43 13.99 -3.02 7.33
N SER A 44 13.11 -3.45 6.41
CA SER A 44 13.29 -4.69 5.65
C SER A 44 14.47 -4.58 4.68
N ALA A 45 14.58 -3.46 3.96
CA ALA A 45 15.70 -3.22 3.06
C ALA A 45 17.03 -3.18 3.82
N SER A 46 17.08 -2.46 4.96
CA SER A 46 18.24 -2.42 5.83
C SER A 46 18.59 -3.78 6.41
N LEU A 47 17.60 -4.57 6.87
CA LEU A 47 17.85 -5.90 7.43
C LEU A 47 18.41 -6.87 6.37
N VAL A 48 17.89 -6.85 5.14
CA VAL A 48 18.44 -7.66 4.04
C VAL A 48 19.86 -7.23 3.73
N ALA A 49 20.13 -5.92 3.63
CA ALA A 49 21.47 -5.40 3.37
C ALA A 49 22.45 -5.82 4.48
N MET A 50 22.06 -5.69 5.75
CA MET A 50 22.89 -6.07 6.90
C MET A 50 23.23 -7.56 6.91
N LEU A 51 22.25 -8.43 6.66
CA LEU A 51 22.43 -9.88 6.76
C LEU A 51 23.05 -10.52 5.50
N THR A 52 22.87 -9.92 4.31
CA THR A 52 23.43 -10.46 3.06
C THR A 52 24.68 -9.76 2.57
N GLN A 53 24.87 -8.49 2.94
CA GLN A 53 25.86 -7.60 2.31
C GLN A 53 25.75 -7.60 0.77
N SER A 54 24.51 -7.69 0.24
CA SER A 54 24.26 -7.83 -1.19
C SER A 54 23.12 -6.93 -1.69
N GLY A 55 23.47 -5.98 -2.58
CA GLY A 55 22.49 -5.16 -3.29
C GLY A 55 21.53 -5.97 -4.17
N ILE A 56 21.94 -7.14 -4.68
CA ILE A 56 21.08 -8.04 -5.47
C ILE A 56 19.96 -8.61 -4.57
N ALA A 57 20.30 -9.00 -3.34
CA ALA A 57 19.29 -9.46 -2.39
C ALA A 57 18.27 -8.35 -2.11
N VAL A 58 18.73 -7.13 -1.81
CA VAL A 58 17.83 -5.98 -1.62
C VAL A 58 16.94 -5.75 -2.85
N GLY A 59 17.49 -5.84 -4.06
CA GLY A 59 16.70 -5.79 -5.30
C GLY A 59 15.61 -6.87 -5.38
N GLY A 60 15.95 -8.11 -5.00
CA GLY A 60 15.00 -9.22 -4.91
C GLY A 60 13.86 -8.96 -3.93
N LEU A 61 14.13 -8.32 -2.79
CA LEU A 61 13.09 -7.91 -1.84
C LEU A 61 12.09 -6.96 -2.51
N PHE A 62 12.55 -5.94 -3.24
CA PHE A 62 11.67 -5.03 -3.97
C PHE A 62 10.85 -5.76 -5.04
N VAL A 63 11.46 -6.69 -5.78
CA VAL A 63 10.72 -7.52 -6.75
C VAL A 63 9.56 -8.23 -6.07
N VAL A 64 9.77 -8.87 -4.93
CA VAL A 64 8.70 -9.53 -4.16
C VAL A 64 7.63 -8.53 -3.74
N ARG A 65 8.01 -7.34 -3.25
CA ARG A 65 7.07 -6.31 -2.78
C ARG A 65 6.13 -5.83 -3.89
N TRP A 66 6.61 -5.76 -5.14
CA TRP A 66 5.79 -5.37 -6.29
C TRP A 66 5.02 -6.55 -6.90
N LEU A 67 5.63 -7.73 -6.94
CA LEU A 67 5.05 -8.91 -7.58
C LEU A 67 3.89 -9.51 -6.76
N ALA A 68 4.03 -9.60 -5.44
CA ALA A 68 3.00 -10.19 -4.58
C ALA A 68 1.61 -9.53 -4.70
N PRO A 69 1.46 -8.19 -4.59
CA PRO A 69 0.15 -7.54 -4.73
C PRO A 69 -0.38 -7.65 -6.17
N PHE A 70 0.50 -7.65 -7.17
CA PHE A 70 0.13 -7.84 -8.57
C PHE A 70 -0.53 -9.21 -8.81
N LEU A 71 0.06 -10.29 -8.28
CA LEU A 71 -0.45 -11.65 -8.42
C LEU A 71 -1.83 -11.85 -7.80
N VAL A 72 -2.12 -11.18 -6.68
CA VAL A 72 -3.42 -11.29 -6.01
C VAL A 72 -4.47 -10.29 -6.51
N SER A 73 -4.08 -9.32 -7.35
CA SER A 73 -4.96 -8.24 -7.83
C SER A 73 -6.29 -8.70 -8.46
N PRO A 74 -6.38 -9.80 -9.24
CA PRO A 74 -7.67 -10.26 -9.80
C PRO A 74 -8.63 -10.74 -8.70
N PHE A 75 -8.10 -11.41 -7.68
CA PHE A 75 -8.86 -11.90 -6.54
C PHE A 75 -9.28 -10.77 -5.61
N ALA A 76 -8.43 -9.75 -5.47
CA ALA A 76 -8.69 -8.60 -4.63
C ALA A 76 -9.90 -7.79 -5.09
N GLY A 77 -10.07 -7.59 -6.40
CA GLY A 77 -11.26 -6.93 -6.96
C GLY A 77 -12.55 -7.71 -6.66
N VAL A 78 -12.54 -9.03 -6.91
CA VAL A 78 -13.69 -9.90 -6.60
C VAL A 78 -14.03 -9.87 -5.11
N ALA A 79 -13.01 -9.90 -4.25
CA ALA A 79 -13.20 -9.86 -2.81
C ALA A 79 -13.83 -8.53 -2.37
N ALA A 80 -13.38 -7.40 -2.91
CA ALA A 80 -13.96 -6.09 -2.63
C ALA A 80 -15.42 -5.96 -3.12
N ASP A 81 -15.79 -6.67 -4.18
CA ASP A 81 -17.15 -6.65 -4.73
C ASP A 81 -18.12 -7.62 -4.05
N ARG A 82 -17.60 -8.70 -3.46
CA ARG A 82 -18.40 -9.77 -2.84
C ARG A 82 -18.53 -9.63 -1.34
N TYR A 83 -17.48 -9.20 -0.66
CA TYR A 83 -17.45 -9.14 0.79
C TYR A 83 -17.69 -7.73 1.30
N ASN A 84 -18.03 -7.64 2.58
CA ASN A 84 -18.11 -6.37 3.27
C ASN A 84 -16.71 -5.71 3.29
N ARG A 85 -16.59 -4.57 2.59
CA ARG A 85 -15.32 -3.86 2.41
C ARG A 85 -14.70 -3.40 3.72
N LYS A 86 -15.52 -2.99 4.70
CA LYS A 86 -15.03 -2.63 6.05
C LYS A 86 -14.37 -3.84 6.71
N HIS A 87 -15.03 -5.00 6.67
CA HIS A 87 -14.45 -6.23 7.26
C HIS A 87 -13.19 -6.67 6.54
N LEU A 88 -13.16 -6.55 5.20
CA LEU A 88 -11.97 -6.87 4.42
C LEU A 88 -10.79 -6.00 4.82
N LEU A 89 -10.99 -4.68 4.94
CA LEU A 89 -9.94 -3.75 5.40
C LEU A 89 -9.40 -4.10 6.79
N ILE A 90 -10.30 -4.31 7.76
CA ILE A 90 -9.93 -4.67 9.15
C ILE A 90 -9.17 -6.00 9.18
N LEU A 91 -9.67 -7.02 8.48
CA LEU A 91 -9.04 -8.33 8.42
C LEU A 91 -7.65 -8.25 7.80
N THR A 92 -7.49 -7.52 6.70
CA THR A 92 -6.18 -7.37 6.05
C THR A 92 -5.19 -6.67 6.98
N ASP A 93 -5.59 -5.64 7.73
CA ASP A 93 -4.68 -4.98 8.67
C ASP A 93 -4.30 -5.88 9.84
N ILE A 94 -5.24 -6.63 10.42
CA ILE A 94 -4.92 -7.59 11.49
C ILE A 94 -3.95 -8.67 10.98
N LEU A 95 -4.19 -9.23 9.80
CA LEU A 95 -3.30 -10.24 9.22
C LEU A 95 -1.92 -9.67 8.88
N ARG A 96 -1.84 -8.41 8.41
CA ARG A 96 -0.58 -7.71 8.18
C ARG A 96 0.17 -7.49 9.49
N ALA A 97 -0.50 -7.08 10.56
CA ALA A 97 0.11 -6.94 11.89
C ALA A 97 0.74 -8.27 12.36
N VAL A 98 -0.01 -9.37 12.27
CA VAL A 98 0.48 -10.71 12.63
C VAL A 98 1.67 -11.12 11.75
N THR A 99 1.60 -10.84 10.45
CA THR A 99 2.68 -11.14 9.50
C THR A 99 3.95 -10.37 9.86
N VAL A 100 3.82 -9.09 10.20
CA VAL A 100 4.96 -8.21 10.53
C VAL A 100 5.58 -8.54 11.88
N VAL A 101 4.81 -9.02 12.86
CA VAL A 101 5.39 -9.62 14.07
C VAL A 101 6.34 -10.77 13.71
N GLY A 102 6.04 -11.51 12.64
CA GLY A 102 6.92 -12.54 12.08
C GLY A 102 8.33 -12.03 11.71
N PHE A 103 8.47 -10.76 11.30
CA PHE A 103 9.76 -10.19 10.88
C PHE A 103 10.74 -10.12 12.06
N LEU A 104 10.22 -10.05 13.30
CA LEU A 104 11.04 -9.99 14.52
C LEU A 104 11.84 -11.27 14.79
N PHE A 105 11.51 -12.38 14.11
CA PHE A 105 12.23 -13.65 14.21
C PHE A 105 13.38 -13.78 13.21
N VAL A 106 13.51 -12.86 12.26
CA VAL A 106 14.61 -12.87 11.27
C VAL A 106 15.84 -12.24 11.90
N ARG A 107 16.73 -13.07 12.44
CA ARG A 107 17.93 -12.62 13.18
C ARG A 107 19.26 -12.90 12.49
N GLU A 108 19.28 -13.83 11.56
CA GLU A 108 20.50 -14.38 10.98
C GLU A 108 20.35 -14.56 9.47
N PRO A 109 21.44 -14.63 8.70
CA PRO A 109 21.39 -14.78 7.24
C PRO A 109 20.59 -15.99 6.77
N GLY A 110 20.60 -17.10 7.54
CA GLY A 110 19.82 -18.30 7.25
C GLY A 110 18.30 -18.09 7.29
N HIS A 111 17.81 -17.01 7.91
CA HIS A 111 16.39 -16.70 8.05
C HIS A 111 15.87 -15.76 6.95
N ILE A 112 16.70 -15.35 5.98
CA ILE A 112 16.29 -14.35 4.99
C ILE A 112 15.14 -14.83 4.11
N TRP A 113 15.08 -16.13 3.79
CA TRP A 113 13.94 -16.69 3.05
C TRP A 113 12.60 -16.42 3.77
N LEU A 114 12.60 -16.43 5.11
CA LEU A 114 11.42 -16.14 5.92
C LEU A 114 11.01 -14.67 5.75
N LEU A 115 11.97 -13.75 5.71
CA LEU A 115 11.69 -12.33 5.45
C LEU A 115 11.03 -12.13 4.08
N TYR A 116 11.48 -12.84 3.04
CA TYR A 116 10.89 -12.76 1.70
C TYR A 116 9.48 -13.35 1.69
N ALA A 117 9.27 -14.50 2.34
CA ALA A 117 7.96 -15.12 2.45
C ALA A 117 6.97 -14.22 3.19
N LEU A 118 7.36 -13.66 4.33
CA LEU A 118 6.54 -12.74 5.12
C LEU A 118 6.26 -11.44 4.37
N THR A 119 7.25 -10.91 3.64
CA THR A 119 7.07 -9.75 2.75
C THR A 119 6.04 -10.07 1.65
N ALA A 120 6.15 -11.23 1.01
CA ALA A 120 5.17 -11.65 0.00
C ALA A 120 3.75 -11.71 0.58
N VAL A 121 3.59 -12.29 1.76
CA VAL A 121 2.29 -12.38 2.44
C VAL A 121 1.77 -10.98 2.82
N GLN A 122 2.59 -10.14 3.44
CA GLN A 122 2.22 -8.79 3.86
C GLN A 122 1.74 -7.97 2.65
N LEU A 123 2.49 -7.96 1.55
CA LEU A 123 2.15 -7.14 0.39
C LEU A 123 1.02 -7.75 -0.44
N ALA A 124 0.85 -9.08 -0.44
CA ALA A 124 -0.36 -9.70 -0.96
C ALA A 124 -1.60 -9.21 -0.20
N LEU A 125 -1.57 -9.20 1.14
CA LEU A 125 -2.66 -8.66 1.97
C LEU A 125 -2.92 -7.16 1.68
N SER A 126 -1.86 -6.36 1.50
CA SER A 126 -1.99 -4.97 1.05
C SER A 126 -2.67 -4.85 -0.32
N GLY A 127 -2.47 -5.83 -1.21
CA GLY A 127 -3.15 -5.94 -2.51
C GLY A 127 -4.68 -6.04 -2.39
N PHE A 128 -5.21 -6.58 -1.29
CA PHE A 128 -6.65 -6.59 -0.99
C PHE A 128 -7.15 -5.28 -0.37
N PHE A 129 -6.28 -4.60 0.38
CA PHE A 129 -6.61 -3.36 1.08
C PHE A 129 -6.97 -2.22 0.11
N PHE A 130 -6.17 -1.99 -0.94
CA PHE A 130 -6.39 -0.87 -1.85
C PHE A 130 -7.72 -0.92 -2.62
N PRO A 131 -8.11 -2.06 -3.24
CA PRO A 131 -9.42 -2.19 -3.88
C PRO A 131 -10.58 -2.05 -2.89
N ALA A 132 -10.47 -2.64 -1.70
CA ALA A 132 -11.49 -2.49 -0.65
C ALA A 132 -11.65 -1.02 -0.22
N ARG A 133 -10.54 -0.29 -0.06
CA ARG A 133 -10.52 1.14 0.28
C ARG A 133 -11.17 1.99 -0.82
N ASN A 134 -10.80 1.74 -2.08
CA ASN A 134 -11.38 2.44 -3.22
C ASN A 134 -12.89 2.16 -3.37
N ALA A 135 -13.32 0.94 -3.06
CA ALA A 135 -14.72 0.53 -3.13
C ALA A 135 -15.57 1.09 -1.99
N ILE A 136 -15.04 1.16 -0.76
CA ILE A 136 -15.80 1.73 0.37
C ILE A 136 -15.89 3.26 0.32
N LEU A 137 -14.91 3.93 -0.29
CA LEU A 137 -14.84 5.38 -0.32
C LEU A 137 -16.12 6.05 -0.87
N PRO A 138 -16.64 5.70 -2.07
CA PRO A 138 -17.87 6.30 -2.60
C PRO A 138 -19.12 5.95 -1.78
N ASP A 139 -19.08 4.90 -0.95
CA ASP A 139 -20.21 4.53 -0.09
C ASP A 139 -20.28 5.41 1.18
N ILE A 140 -19.15 6.00 1.60
CA ILE A 140 -19.05 6.76 2.86
C ILE A 140 -18.89 8.27 2.66
N VAL A 141 -18.73 8.73 1.42
CA VAL A 141 -18.65 10.16 1.06
C VAL A 141 -19.73 10.51 0.05
N THR A 142 -20.20 11.75 0.07
CA THR A 142 -21.12 12.24 -0.96
C THR A 142 -20.38 12.47 -2.29
N ARG A 143 -21.12 12.54 -3.41
CA ARG A 143 -20.54 12.86 -4.73
C ARG A 143 -19.74 14.18 -4.73
N ARG A 144 -20.14 15.15 -3.90
CA ARG A 144 -19.46 16.46 -3.75
C ARG A 144 -18.16 16.37 -2.95
N GLU A 145 -18.07 15.40 -2.05
CA GLU A 145 -16.89 15.16 -1.21
C GLU A 145 -15.85 14.26 -1.90
N LEU A 146 -16.26 13.43 -2.86
CA LEU A 146 -15.41 12.42 -3.48
C LEU A 146 -14.15 12.99 -4.14
N GLY A 147 -14.25 14.17 -4.76
CA GLY A 147 -13.09 14.88 -5.33
C GLY A 147 -12.07 15.28 -4.26
N ALA A 148 -12.54 15.90 -3.17
CA ALA A 148 -11.70 16.30 -2.04
C ALA A 148 -11.08 15.08 -1.32
N ALA A 149 -11.84 14.00 -1.19
CA ALA A 149 -11.36 12.75 -0.61
C ALA A 149 -10.21 12.13 -1.43
N ASN A 150 -10.37 12.04 -2.76
CA ASN A 150 -9.31 11.54 -3.64
C ASN A 150 -8.07 12.44 -3.63
N ALA A 151 -8.25 13.76 -3.59
CA ALA A 151 -7.14 14.71 -3.50
C ALA A 151 -6.35 14.53 -2.20
N LEU A 152 -7.05 14.40 -1.06
CA LEU A 152 -6.42 14.13 0.24
C LEU A 152 -5.68 12.78 0.26
N THR A 153 -6.26 11.73 -0.33
CA THR A 153 -5.56 10.44 -0.46
C THR A 153 -4.27 10.58 -1.27
N SER A 154 -4.31 11.25 -2.42
CA SER A 154 -3.11 11.46 -3.25
C SER A 154 -2.05 12.27 -2.52
N ALA A 155 -2.45 13.37 -1.87
CA ALA A 155 -1.55 14.19 -1.07
C ALA A 155 -0.93 13.40 0.09
N THR A 156 -1.71 12.53 0.75
CA THR A 156 -1.23 11.65 1.82
C THR A 156 -0.12 10.74 1.31
N TRP A 157 -0.27 10.18 0.10
CA TRP A 157 0.76 9.33 -0.51
C TRP A 157 2.06 10.10 -0.71
N SER A 158 2.00 11.32 -1.27
CA SER A 158 3.18 12.16 -1.48
C SER A 158 3.84 12.59 -0.17
N VAL A 159 3.03 12.98 0.83
CA VAL A 159 3.54 13.38 2.15
C VAL A 159 4.21 12.20 2.85
N MET A 160 3.61 11.02 2.84
CA MET A 160 4.19 9.83 3.46
C MET A 160 5.46 9.36 2.75
N LEU A 161 5.57 9.55 1.42
CA LEU A 161 6.81 9.25 0.70
C LEU A 161 8.01 10.05 1.22
N ALA A 162 7.81 11.33 1.56
CA ALA A 162 8.87 12.15 2.15
C ALA A 162 8.99 11.92 3.67
N PHE A 163 7.90 12.17 4.41
CA PHE A 163 7.90 12.17 5.87
C PHE A 163 7.99 10.75 6.45
N GLY A 164 7.23 9.80 5.90
CA GLY A 164 7.23 8.42 6.36
C GLY A 164 8.57 7.74 6.11
N ALA A 165 9.15 7.92 4.91
CA ALA A 165 10.48 7.39 4.61
C ALA A 165 11.56 8.02 5.51
N ALA A 166 11.52 9.33 5.73
CA ALA A 166 12.46 10.01 6.62
C ALA A 166 12.36 9.49 8.06
N LEU A 167 11.15 9.38 8.61
CA LEU A 167 10.93 8.84 9.96
C LEU A 167 11.32 7.36 10.05
N GLY A 168 11.01 6.56 9.04
CA GLY A 168 11.41 5.15 8.97
C GLY A 168 12.93 5.00 8.95
N GLY A 169 13.63 5.87 8.22
CA GLY A 169 15.10 5.96 8.20
C GLY A 169 15.69 6.36 9.55
N VAL A 170 15.17 7.43 10.18
CA VAL A 170 15.62 7.86 11.52
C VAL A 170 15.42 6.75 12.54
N VAL A 171 14.26 6.10 12.52
CA VAL A 171 13.93 5.06 13.50
C VAL A 171 14.82 3.83 13.30
N SER A 172 14.98 3.40 12.05
CA SER A 172 15.82 2.24 11.71
C SER A 172 17.31 2.51 11.97
N GLY A 173 17.76 3.76 11.76
CA GLY A 173 19.15 4.16 11.96
C GLY A 173 19.53 4.37 13.43
N GLN A 174 18.64 4.95 14.25
CA GLN A 174 18.94 5.26 15.65
C GLN A 174 18.61 4.12 16.61
N TRP A 175 17.50 3.42 16.39
CA TRP A 175 17.02 2.35 17.29
C TRP A 175 17.10 0.95 16.66
N GLY A 176 17.59 0.85 15.42
CA GLY A 176 17.66 -0.40 14.68
C GLY A 176 16.34 -0.76 13.97
N VAL A 177 16.39 -1.84 13.20
CA VAL A 177 15.27 -2.26 12.33
C VAL A 177 14.09 -2.88 13.08
N TYR A 178 14.31 -3.49 14.24
CA TYR A 178 13.25 -4.23 14.96
C TYR A 178 12.19 -3.33 15.61
N PRO A 179 12.54 -2.17 16.21
CA PRO A 179 11.55 -1.18 16.62
C PRO A 179 10.67 -0.69 15.47
N ALA A 180 11.23 -0.54 14.26
CA ALA A 180 10.46 -0.14 13.09
C ALA A 180 9.40 -1.18 12.69
N PHE A 181 9.73 -2.48 12.72
CA PHE A 181 8.72 -3.55 12.52
C PHE A 181 7.66 -3.58 13.63
N THR A 182 8.06 -3.31 14.86
CA THR A 182 7.13 -3.26 15.99
C THR A 182 6.14 -2.10 15.83
N ILE A 183 6.64 -0.92 15.46
CA ILE A 183 5.82 0.26 15.16
C ILE A 183 4.87 -0.06 14.00
N ASP A 184 5.36 -0.65 12.91
CA ASP A 184 4.53 -1.04 11.77
C ASP A 184 3.38 -1.97 12.18
N ALA A 185 3.67 -3.05 12.93
CA ALA A 185 2.63 -3.94 13.43
C ALA A 185 1.58 -3.21 14.29
N LEU A 186 2.02 -2.29 15.17
CA LEU A 186 1.10 -1.47 15.97
C LEU A 186 0.28 -0.50 15.12
N THR A 187 0.86 0.06 14.05
CA THR A 187 0.14 0.95 13.15
C THR A 187 -0.97 0.22 12.40
N PHE A 188 -0.77 -1.04 11.99
CA PHE A 188 -1.85 -1.85 11.41
C PHE A 188 -2.97 -2.12 12.41
N LEU A 189 -2.64 -2.45 13.66
CA LEU A 189 -3.67 -2.65 14.69
C LEU A 189 -4.43 -1.35 14.98
N LEU A 190 -3.74 -0.21 15.02
CA LEU A 190 -4.37 1.10 15.18
C LEU A 190 -5.26 1.45 13.98
N SER A 191 -4.82 1.14 12.75
CA SER A 191 -5.63 1.29 11.54
C SER A 191 -6.90 0.43 11.63
N ALA A 192 -6.77 -0.85 11.95
CA ALA A 192 -7.90 -1.76 12.15
C ALA A 192 -8.89 -1.23 13.21
N LEU A 193 -8.37 -0.68 14.32
CA LEU A 193 -9.19 -0.05 15.36
C LEU A 193 -9.94 1.18 14.84
N LEU A 194 -9.28 2.06 14.09
CA LEU A 194 -9.93 3.24 13.49
C LEU A 194 -11.00 2.83 12.48
N LEU A 195 -10.70 1.88 11.60
CA LEU A 195 -11.62 1.34 10.61
C LEU A 195 -12.84 0.66 11.25
N SER A 196 -12.67 0.04 12.43
CA SER A 196 -13.78 -0.55 13.19
C SER A 196 -14.86 0.48 13.58
N ARG A 197 -14.48 1.76 13.73
CA ARG A 197 -15.38 2.86 14.08
C ARG A 197 -16.23 3.36 12.91
N ILE A 198 -15.90 2.98 11.66
CA ILE A 198 -16.68 3.35 10.48
C ILE A 198 -18.07 2.70 10.57
N ARG A 199 -19.12 3.51 10.46
CA ARG A 199 -20.49 3.01 10.34
C ARG A 199 -20.75 2.71 8.87
N TYR A 200 -20.71 1.41 8.53
CA TYR A 200 -20.84 0.92 7.17
C TYR A 200 -21.87 -0.22 7.13
N HIS A 201 -22.94 -0.05 6.36
CA HIS A 201 -23.85 -1.14 6.01
C HIS A 201 -23.50 -1.61 4.60
N HIS A 202 -23.17 -2.88 4.48
CA HIS A 202 -22.94 -3.49 3.19
C HIS A 202 -24.30 -3.86 2.60
N GLU A 203 -24.74 -3.13 1.58
CA GLU A 203 -25.81 -3.61 0.73
C GLU A 203 -25.21 -4.59 -0.29
N PRO A 204 -25.63 -5.87 -0.30
CA PRO A 204 -25.22 -6.79 -1.34
C PRO A 204 -25.68 -6.22 -2.67
N GLY A 205 -24.74 -5.76 -3.50
CA GLY A 205 -25.07 -5.21 -4.81
C GLY A 205 -25.94 -6.20 -5.59
N LEU A 206 -27.01 -5.70 -6.21
CA LEU A 206 -28.00 -6.45 -6.99
C LEU A 206 -27.33 -7.54 -7.83
N ALA A 207 -27.75 -8.79 -7.59
CA ALA A 207 -27.27 -9.97 -8.30
C ALA A 207 -27.49 -9.79 -9.82
N GLY A 208 -26.40 -9.68 -10.59
CA GLY A 208 -26.50 -9.48 -12.04
C GLY A 208 -25.21 -9.70 -12.82
N ALA A 209 -24.04 -9.50 -12.21
CA ALA A 209 -22.76 -9.84 -12.82
C ALA A 209 -22.24 -11.19 -12.28
N ASP A 210 -21.70 -12.05 -13.15
CA ASP A 210 -20.97 -13.25 -12.73
C ASP A 210 -19.71 -12.82 -11.97
N LYS A 211 -19.83 -12.69 -10.64
CA LYS A 211 -18.71 -12.29 -9.77
C LYS A 211 -17.69 -13.43 -9.59
N SER A 212 -17.75 -14.53 -10.35
CA SER A 212 -16.88 -15.70 -10.11
C SER A 212 -15.40 -15.34 -10.23
N VAL A 213 -14.58 -16.00 -9.42
CA VAL A 213 -13.10 -15.91 -9.51
C VAL A 213 -12.64 -16.25 -10.93
N ARG A 214 -13.30 -17.21 -11.57
CA ARG A 214 -13.03 -17.60 -12.96
C ARG A 214 -13.32 -16.47 -13.94
N ALA A 215 -14.44 -15.75 -13.77
CA ALA A 215 -14.76 -14.58 -14.60
C ALA A 215 -13.75 -13.45 -14.40
N ALA A 216 -13.31 -13.18 -13.17
CA ALA A 216 -12.30 -12.16 -12.92
C ALA A 216 -10.92 -12.51 -13.46
N VAL A 217 -10.48 -13.77 -13.31
CA VAL A 217 -9.24 -14.25 -13.95
C VAL A 217 -9.35 -14.15 -15.47
N ARG A 218 -10.50 -14.52 -16.04
CA ARG A 218 -10.75 -14.39 -17.48
C ARG A 218 -10.68 -12.93 -17.93
N GLN A 219 -11.35 -12.00 -17.24
CA GLN A 219 -11.28 -10.56 -17.54
C GLN A 219 -9.85 -10.02 -17.43
N TYR A 220 -9.07 -10.50 -16.46
CA TYR A 220 -7.67 -10.11 -16.31
C TYR A 220 -6.81 -10.59 -17.48
N VAL A 221 -6.97 -11.86 -17.89
CA VAL A 221 -6.29 -12.44 -19.05
C VAL A 221 -6.74 -11.75 -20.34
N ASP A 222 -8.05 -11.54 -20.52
CA ASP A 222 -8.61 -10.85 -21.68
C ASP A 222 -8.08 -9.41 -21.76
N GLY A 223 -7.91 -8.72 -20.62
CA GLY A 223 -7.29 -7.40 -20.54
C GLY A 223 -5.81 -7.40 -20.93
N LEU A 224 -5.03 -8.37 -20.46
CA LEU A 224 -3.63 -8.54 -20.87
C LEU A 224 -3.51 -8.86 -22.36
N SER A 225 -4.34 -9.77 -22.87
CA SER A 225 -4.41 -10.10 -24.29
C SER A 225 -4.85 -8.90 -25.13
N TYR A 226 -5.81 -8.10 -24.65
CA TYR A 226 -6.25 -6.87 -25.32
C TYR A 226 -5.13 -5.84 -25.40
N LEU A 227 -4.40 -5.59 -24.30
CA LEU A 227 -3.22 -4.74 -24.29
C LEU A 227 -2.22 -5.24 -25.35
N TRP A 228 -1.92 -6.54 -25.37
CA TRP A 228 -0.97 -7.12 -26.32
C TRP A 228 -1.38 -6.93 -27.77
N ASN A 229 -2.68 -6.96 -28.05
CA ASN A 229 -3.23 -6.82 -29.40
C ASN A 229 -3.42 -5.37 -29.86
N HIS A 230 -3.41 -4.39 -28.94
CA HIS A 230 -3.61 -2.97 -29.25
C HIS A 230 -2.36 -2.15 -28.90
N LYS A 231 -1.52 -1.90 -29.92
CA LYS A 231 -0.21 -1.25 -29.78
C LYS A 231 -0.24 0.10 -29.05
N ASP A 232 -1.29 0.91 -29.23
CA ASP A 232 -1.42 2.21 -28.55
C ASP A 232 -1.73 2.07 -27.04
N SER A 233 -2.57 1.09 -26.68
CA SER A 233 -2.87 0.79 -25.28
C SER A 233 -1.69 0.12 -24.58
N MET A 234 -0.96 -0.76 -25.29
CA MET A 234 0.30 -1.31 -24.81
C MET A 234 1.36 -0.22 -24.62
N ALA A 235 1.48 0.73 -25.55
CA ALA A 235 2.45 1.81 -25.44
C ALA A 235 2.21 2.67 -24.19
N ILE A 236 0.95 2.99 -23.88
CA ILE A 236 0.58 3.72 -22.65
C ILE A 236 0.85 2.88 -21.40
N ALA A 237 0.50 1.58 -21.42
CA ALA A 237 0.74 0.67 -20.31
C ALA A 237 2.25 0.46 -20.05
N MET A 238 3.03 0.23 -21.10
CA MET A 238 4.47 0.13 -21.06
C MET A 238 5.11 1.44 -20.62
N HIS A 239 4.61 2.60 -21.06
CA HIS A 239 5.10 3.89 -20.61
C HIS A 239 4.87 4.06 -19.10
N LYS A 240 3.68 3.73 -18.58
CA LYS A 240 3.40 3.76 -17.14
C LYS A 240 4.25 2.74 -16.36
N GLY A 241 4.41 1.54 -16.89
CA GLY A 241 5.26 0.50 -16.30
C GLY A 241 6.74 0.89 -16.27
N ALA A 242 7.25 1.40 -17.39
CA ALA A 242 8.61 1.89 -17.53
C ALA A 242 8.85 3.11 -16.66
N PHE A 243 7.90 4.05 -16.56
CA PHE A 243 8.01 5.19 -15.64
C PHE A 243 8.04 4.71 -14.18
N GLY A 244 7.17 3.77 -13.80
CA GLY A 244 7.18 3.16 -12.47
C GLY A 244 8.49 2.45 -12.14
N LEU A 245 9.01 1.63 -13.07
CA LEU A 245 10.27 0.91 -12.91
C LEU A 245 11.49 1.84 -12.93
N THR A 246 11.50 2.87 -13.77
CA THR A 246 12.61 3.82 -13.89
C THR A 246 12.65 4.73 -12.67
N VAL A 247 11.51 5.32 -12.26
CA VAL A 247 11.46 6.24 -11.13
C VAL A 247 11.60 5.49 -9.81
N ALA A 248 10.95 4.35 -9.61
CA ALA A 248 11.07 3.61 -8.34
C ALA A 248 12.31 2.71 -8.29
N GLY A 249 12.64 2.01 -9.38
CA GLY A 249 13.73 1.04 -9.43
C GLY A 249 15.12 1.68 -9.47
N ILE A 250 15.33 2.68 -10.33
CA ILE A 250 16.62 3.41 -10.35
C ILE A 250 16.81 4.15 -9.05
N PHE A 251 15.79 4.84 -8.54
CA PHE A 251 15.89 5.54 -7.26
C PHE A 251 16.24 4.58 -6.12
N SER A 252 15.60 3.41 -6.03
CA SER A 252 15.88 2.43 -4.97
C SER A 252 17.29 1.83 -5.07
N VAL A 253 17.77 1.48 -6.27
CA VAL A 253 19.10 0.88 -6.46
C VAL A 253 20.22 1.92 -6.36
N VAL A 254 20.01 3.12 -6.92
CA VAL A 254 20.97 4.23 -6.85
C VAL A 254 21.08 4.74 -5.41
N GLN A 255 19.98 4.83 -4.66
CA GLN A 255 20.06 5.21 -3.25
C GLN A 255 20.84 4.19 -2.42
N VAL A 256 20.62 2.89 -2.62
CA VAL A 256 21.39 1.83 -1.94
C VAL A 256 22.88 1.94 -2.29
N SER A 257 23.21 2.03 -3.57
CA SER A 257 24.62 2.09 -4.02
C SER A 257 25.33 3.41 -3.68
N LEU A 258 24.61 4.54 -3.64
CA LEU A 258 25.15 5.83 -3.16
C LEU A 258 25.34 5.82 -1.65
N THR A 259 24.42 5.22 -0.90
CA THR A 259 24.55 5.08 0.55
C THR A 259 25.76 4.22 0.90
N GLU A 260 26.01 3.11 0.19
CA GLU A 260 27.20 2.28 0.37
C GLU A 260 28.53 3.01 0.05
N ARG A 261 28.51 4.03 -0.81
CA ARG A 261 29.72 4.79 -1.20
C ARG A 261 30.01 6.01 -0.32
N GLU A 262 28.96 6.71 0.10
CA GLU A 262 29.08 7.97 0.87
C GLU A 262 28.98 7.72 2.39
N PHE A 263 28.20 6.71 2.81
CA PHE A 263 28.10 6.29 4.19
C PHE A 263 28.76 4.92 4.36
N VAL A 264 30.07 4.93 4.60
CA VAL A 264 30.78 3.78 5.17
C VAL A 264 30.11 3.47 6.51
N ILE A 265 29.33 2.40 6.56
CA ILE A 265 28.82 1.86 7.83
C ILE A 265 30.07 1.52 8.65
N GLY A 266 30.26 2.24 9.76
CA GLY A 266 31.56 2.45 10.38
C GLY A 266 32.38 1.20 10.66
N GLU A 267 33.54 1.11 10.01
CA GLU A 267 34.74 0.64 10.68
C GLU A 267 35.16 1.71 11.70
N GLY A 268 34.69 1.60 12.94
CA GLY A 268 35.06 2.57 13.97
C GLY A 268 34.16 2.57 15.19
N GLY A 269 34.29 1.56 16.03
CA GLY A 269 33.79 1.58 17.41
C GLY A 269 34.56 0.56 18.22
N GLY A 270 35.45 1.02 19.11
CA GLY A 270 36.18 0.20 20.07
C GLY A 270 35.32 -0.26 21.24
#